data_AF-A0A848DDL0-F1
#
_entry.id   AF-A0A848DDL0-F1
#
_cell.length_a   1.000
_cell.length_b   1.000
_cell.length_c   1.000
_cell.angle_alpha   90.00
_cell.angle_beta   90.00
_cell.angle_gamma   90.00
#
_symmetry.space_group_name_H-M   'P 1'
#
loop_
_entity.id
_entity.type
_entity.pdbx_description
1 polymer ?
#
loop_
_entity_poly.entity_id
_entity_poly.type
_entity_poly.pdbx_seq_one_letter_code
_entity_poly.pdbx_strand_id
1 'polypeptide(L)'
;MNSWARFVVGATTTGVATIAYAAGVERRRWTLREATLPVLPVGSRPLRILHISDLHMTPGQASKQRWVAELAALKPDLVVNTGDNLSHARAVPNVVAALGPLLERPGLFVFGSNDYFGPTPKNPLRYLRRTERRIHGEPLPWRDLRAALVERGWEDATHSRVTLDVDGIRVAAAGVDDPHLSLDRYDRIAGGPGTNADLRLGLTHSPEPRVLDAFAADGYDLVLAGHTHGGQLRVPGIGALVTNCGLDRSRARGASRWGAHTWLHVSAGLGTSPFAPVRFACPPEASLLTLVPPPIGSQGQKTTPASAAADVG
;
A
#
# COMPACT_ATOMS: atom_id res chain seq x y z
N MET A 1 -49.53 5.78 5.82
CA MET A 1 -48.16 5.59 6.35
C MET A 1 -47.76 6.81 7.17
N ASN A 2 -47.56 6.64 8.48
CA ASN A 2 -47.04 7.65 9.39
C ASN A 2 -45.61 8.07 9.00
N SER A 3 -45.23 9.31 9.33
CA SER A 3 -43.91 9.91 9.01
C SER A 3 -42.74 9.04 9.46
N TRP A 4 -42.91 8.36 10.59
CA TRP A 4 -41.94 7.40 11.13
C TRP A 4 -41.75 6.17 10.23
N ALA A 5 -42.82 5.57 9.67
CA ALA A 5 -42.68 4.46 8.73
C ALA A 5 -42.03 4.90 7.42
N ARG A 6 -42.31 6.12 6.92
CA ARG A 6 -41.61 6.67 5.74
C ARG A 6 -40.13 6.89 6.01
N PHE A 7 -39.78 7.40 7.19
CA PHE A 7 -38.39 7.57 7.61
C PHE A 7 -37.65 6.23 7.71
N VAL A 8 -38.24 5.23 8.37
CA VAL A 8 -37.65 3.89 8.51
C VAL A 8 -37.46 3.22 7.14
N VAL A 9 -38.46 3.28 6.26
CA VAL A 9 -38.37 2.74 4.89
C VAL A 9 -37.28 3.47 4.09
N GLY A 10 -37.23 4.81 4.17
CA GLY A 10 -36.21 5.62 3.51
C GLY A 10 -34.79 5.31 3.98
N ALA A 11 -34.57 5.26 5.31
CA ALA A 11 -33.28 4.93 5.90
C ALA A 11 -32.82 3.50 5.53
N THR A 12 -33.74 2.54 5.55
CA THR A 12 -33.44 1.14 5.17
C THR A 12 -33.06 1.04 3.69
N THR A 13 -33.81 1.72 2.81
CA THR A 13 -33.56 1.70 1.36
C THR A 13 -32.19 2.28 1.03
N THR A 14 -31.86 3.43 1.61
CA THR A 14 -30.55 4.08 1.45
C THR A 14 -29.42 3.19 1.97
N GLY A 15 -29.58 2.58 3.16
CA GLY A 15 -28.57 1.68 3.72
C GLY A 15 -28.28 0.46 2.84
N VAL A 16 -29.34 -0.17 2.30
CA VAL A 16 -29.20 -1.32 1.38
C VAL A 16 -28.51 -0.89 0.08
N ALA A 17 -28.91 0.24 -0.50
CA ALA A 17 -28.29 0.78 -1.71
C ALA A 17 -26.80 1.08 -1.51
N THR A 18 -26.42 1.67 -0.37
CA THR A 18 -25.03 1.93 0.00
C THR A 18 -24.20 0.65 0.10
N ILE A 19 -24.71 -0.38 0.77
CA ILE A 19 -24.02 -1.67 0.88
C ILE A 19 -23.89 -2.35 -0.49
N ALA A 20 -24.96 -2.34 -1.30
CA ALA A 20 -24.94 -2.90 -2.65
C ALA A 20 -23.92 -2.19 -3.55
N TYR A 21 -23.85 -0.86 -3.49
CA TYR A 21 -22.84 -0.06 -4.18
C TYR A 21 -21.42 -0.42 -3.71
N ALA A 22 -21.19 -0.43 -2.39
CA ALA A 22 -19.89 -0.72 -1.80
C ALA A 22 -19.38 -2.13 -2.12
N ALA A 23 -20.28 -3.12 -2.09
CA ALA A 23 -19.98 -4.53 -2.33
C ALA A 23 -19.97 -4.92 -3.83
N GLY A 24 -20.70 -4.19 -4.67
CA GLY A 24 -20.90 -4.55 -6.07
C GLY A 24 -20.06 -3.72 -7.04
N VAL A 25 -20.02 -2.41 -6.80
CA VAL A 25 -19.51 -1.39 -7.74
C VAL A 25 -18.18 -0.84 -7.26
N GLU A 26 -18.15 -0.20 -6.09
CA GLU A 26 -16.98 0.58 -5.67
C GLU A 26 -15.74 -0.29 -5.46
N ARG A 27 -15.89 -1.50 -4.90
CA ARG A 27 -14.77 -2.44 -4.74
C ARG A 27 -14.11 -2.91 -6.04
N ARG A 28 -14.71 -2.59 -7.20
CA ARG A 28 -14.19 -2.88 -8.54
C ARG A 28 -13.90 -1.60 -9.34
N ARG A 29 -14.03 -0.43 -8.71
CA ARG A 29 -13.69 0.87 -9.29
C ARG A 29 -12.19 1.09 -9.15
N TRP A 30 -11.41 0.39 -9.96
CA TRP A 30 -9.96 0.51 -9.96
C TRP A 30 -9.54 1.95 -10.23
N THR A 31 -8.65 2.47 -9.39
CA THR A 31 -8.27 3.89 -9.40
C THR A 31 -6.76 4.01 -9.47
N LEU A 32 -6.25 4.81 -10.41
CA LEU A 32 -4.86 5.26 -10.36
C LEU A 32 -4.81 6.55 -9.54
N ARG A 33 -3.92 6.60 -8.55
CA ARG A 33 -3.60 7.83 -7.83
C ARG A 33 -2.22 8.31 -8.20
N GLU A 34 -2.03 9.61 -8.20
CA GLU A 34 -0.76 10.24 -8.52
C GLU A 34 -0.35 11.17 -7.38
N ALA A 35 0.95 11.15 -7.05
CA ALA A 35 1.52 12.08 -6.08
C ALA A 35 2.94 12.44 -6.49
N THR A 36 3.34 13.68 -6.18
CA THR A 36 4.70 14.17 -6.44
C THR A 36 5.40 14.45 -5.12
N LEU A 37 6.59 13.88 -4.91
CA LEU A 37 7.32 13.97 -3.65
C LEU A 37 8.72 14.57 -3.85
N PRO A 38 9.08 15.65 -3.14
CA PRO A 38 10.36 16.32 -3.28
C PRO A 38 11.46 15.61 -2.45
N VAL A 39 11.84 14.40 -2.85
CA VAL A 39 12.77 13.53 -2.10
C VAL A 39 14.08 13.23 -2.82
N LEU A 40 14.27 13.72 -4.05
CA LEU A 40 15.51 13.50 -4.80
C LEU A 40 16.52 14.65 -4.58
N PRO A 41 17.82 14.41 -4.83
CA PRO A 41 18.84 15.46 -4.81
C PRO A 41 18.61 16.51 -5.89
N VAL A 42 19.06 17.74 -5.65
CA VAL A 42 19.02 18.83 -6.64
C VAL A 42 19.77 18.42 -7.92
N GLY A 43 19.16 18.69 -9.07
CA GLY A 43 19.71 18.33 -10.38
C GLY A 43 19.31 16.93 -10.87
N SER A 44 18.67 16.10 -10.03
CA SER A 44 18.13 14.81 -10.44
C SER A 44 16.97 15.00 -11.42
N ARG A 45 16.89 14.13 -12.44
CA ARG A 45 15.66 13.99 -13.22
C ARG A 45 14.55 13.35 -12.36
N PRO A 46 13.27 13.57 -12.68
CA PRO A 46 12.18 12.89 -11.98
C PRO A 46 12.26 11.36 -12.10
N LEU A 47 11.95 10.67 -11.01
CA LEU A 47 11.87 9.20 -10.96
C LEU A 47 10.42 8.77 -10.71
N ARG A 48 9.88 7.88 -11.54
CA ARG A 48 8.48 7.42 -11.44
C ARG A 48 8.42 6.03 -10.83
N ILE A 49 7.86 5.95 -9.62
CA ILE A 49 7.66 4.69 -8.89
C ILE A 49 6.19 4.30 -8.95
N LEU A 50 5.89 3.11 -9.50
CA LEU A 50 4.57 2.50 -9.38
C LEU A 50 4.50 1.68 -8.09
N HIS A 51 3.68 2.11 -7.14
CA HIS A 51 3.44 1.42 -5.88
C HIS A 51 2.14 0.61 -5.96
N ILE A 52 2.30 -0.71 -5.86
CA ILE A 52 1.22 -1.70 -5.84
C ILE A 52 1.19 -2.35 -4.46
N SER A 53 0.00 -2.61 -3.93
CA SER A 53 -0.15 -3.29 -2.65
C SER A 53 -1.49 -4.01 -2.54
N ASP A 54 -1.55 -4.98 -1.63
CA ASP A 54 -2.75 -5.65 -1.16
C ASP A 54 -3.60 -6.16 -2.32
N LEU A 55 -3.02 -6.89 -3.29
CA LEU A 55 -3.80 -7.40 -4.43
C LEU A 55 -4.95 -8.31 -3.96
N HIS A 56 -4.75 -9.07 -2.88
CA HIS A 56 -5.65 -10.13 -2.39
C HIS A 56 -6.26 -10.94 -3.54
N MET A 57 -5.37 -11.48 -4.36
CA MET A 57 -5.76 -12.16 -5.58
C MET A 57 -6.42 -13.49 -5.25
N THR A 58 -7.52 -13.77 -5.95
CA THR A 58 -8.17 -15.08 -5.98
C THR A 58 -8.35 -15.50 -7.44
N PRO A 59 -8.53 -16.81 -7.72
CA PRO A 59 -8.90 -17.26 -9.05
C PRO A 59 -10.13 -16.52 -9.60
N GLY A 60 -10.14 -16.26 -10.91
CA GLY A 60 -11.27 -15.64 -11.62
C GLY A 60 -11.31 -14.10 -11.60
N GLN A 61 -10.38 -13.41 -10.93
CA GLN A 61 -10.34 -11.93 -10.90
C GLN A 61 -9.73 -11.29 -12.16
N ALA A 62 -10.22 -11.67 -13.36
CA ALA A 62 -9.64 -11.26 -14.65
C ALA A 62 -9.67 -9.74 -14.87
N SER A 63 -10.70 -9.02 -14.41
CA SER A 63 -10.76 -7.55 -14.53
C SER A 63 -9.65 -6.86 -13.75
N LYS A 64 -9.34 -7.32 -12.52
CA LYS A 64 -8.23 -6.79 -11.73
C LYS A 64 -6.90 -7.10 -12.39
N GLN A 65 -6.71 -8.33 -12.88
CA GLN A 65 -5.48 -8.73 -13.57
C GLN A 65 -5.21 -7.85 -14.79
N ARG A 66 -6.21 -7.64 -15.66
CA ARG A 66 -6.07 -6.76 -16.83
C ARG A 66 -5.73 -5.32 -16.43
N TRP A 67 -6.46 -4.76 -15.47
CA TRP A 67 -6.22 -3.39 -15.05
C TRP A 67 -4.83 -3.18 -14.46
N VAL A 68 -4.33 -4.13 -13.65
CA VAL A 68 -2.96 -4.07 -13.12
C VAL A 68 -1.93 -4.18 -14.24
N ALA A 69 -2.13 -5.09 -15.20
CA ALA A 69 -1.25 -5.24 -16.35
C ALA A 69 -1.19 -3.96 -17.21
N GLU A 70 -2.32 -3.28 -17.37
CA GLU A 70 -2.43 -2.01 -18.11
C GLU A 70 -1.61 -0.87 -17.46
N LEU A 71 -1.29 -0.95 -16.15
CA LEU A 71 -0.43 0.04 -15.49
C LEU A 71 0.99 0.09 -16.08
N ALA A 72 1.44 -0.94 -16.78
CA ALA A 72 2.72 -0.91 -17.49
C ALA A 72 2.75 0.16 -18.60
N ALA A 73 1.59 0.53 -19.15
CA ALA A 73 1.49 1.63 -20.13
C ALA A 73 1.88 2.98 -19.54
N LEU A 74 1.84 3.13 -18.20
CA LEU A 74 2.35 4.30 -17.52
C LEU A 74 3.87 4.41 -17.66
N LYS A 75 4.60 3.35 -18.02
CA LYS A 75 6.06 3.31 -18.11
C LYS A 75 6.74 3.76 -16.80
N PRO A 76 6.49 3.10 -15.65
CA PRO A 76 7.21 3.40 -14.42
C PRO A 76 8.69 3.02 -14.54
N ASP A 77 9.56 3.76 -13.87
CA ASP A 77 11.00 3.49 -13.83
C ASP A 77 11.31 2.37 -12.83
N LEU A 78 10.53 2.30 -11.74
CA LEU A 78 10.63 1.30 -10.68
C LEU A 78 9.22 0.86 -10.26
N VAL A 79 9.04 -0.43 -9.99
CA VAL A 79 7.81 -0.96 -9.40
C VAL A 79 8.08 -1.42 -7.96
N VAL A 80 7.25 -1.00 -7.02
CA VAL A 80 7.35 -1.42 -5.61
C VAL A 80 6.08 -2.13 -5.20
N ASN A 81 6.21 -3.35 -4.69
CA ASN A 81 5.11 -4.16 -4.17
C ASN A 81 5.25 -4.35 -2.65
N THR A 82 4.31 -3.83 -1.87
CA THR A 82 4.38 -3.89 -0.41
C THR A 82 3.56 -5.03 0.21
N GLY A 83 3.24 -6.08 -0.54
CA GLY A 83 2.74 -7.34 -0.01
C GLY A 83 1.21 -7.51 -0.07
N ASP A 84 0.72 -8.56 0.60
CA ASP A 84 -0.68 -9.00 0.61
C ASP A 84 -1.25 -9.29 -0.78
N ASN A 85 -0.45 -9.99 -1.57
CA ASN A 85 -0.79 -10.36 -2.94
C ASN A 85 -1.77 -11.54 -3.01
N LEU A 86 -1.66 -12.49 -2.08
CA LEU A 86 -2.44 -13.73 -2.12
C LEU A 86 -3.70 -13.67 -1.25
N SER A 87 -4.71 -14.45 -1.63
CA SER A 87 -5.91 -14.73 -0.82
C SER A 87 -6.53 -16.10 -1.13
N HIS A 88 -5.77 -16.96 -1.81
CA HIS A 88 -6.15 -18.33 -2.15
C HIS A 88 -4.91 -19.15 -2.49
N ALA A 89 -4.89 -20.44 -2.15
CA ALA A 89 -3.76 -21.35 -2.41
C ALA A 89 -3.41 -21.58 -3.91
N ARG A 90 -4.21 -21.02 -4.83
CA ARG A 90 -4.04 -21.14 -6.29
C ARG A 90 -3.86 -19.77 -6.96
N ALA A 91 -3.59 -18.73 -6.18
CA ALA A 91 -3.58 -17.36 -6.67
C ALA A 91 -2.24 -16.94 -7.30
N VAL A 92 -1.15 -17.68 -7.10
CA VAL A 92 0.18 -17.32 -7.64
C VAL A 92 0.15 -17.07 -9.15
N PRO A 93 -0.42 -17.97 -9.99
CA PRO A 93 -0.51 -17.70 -11.43
C PRO A 93 -1.32 -16.44 -11.76
N ASN A 94 -2.34 -16.11 -10.95
CA ASN A 94 -3.15 -14.92 -11.15
C ASN A 94 -2.40 -13.63 -10.78
N VAL A 95 -1.57 -13.67 -9.72
CA VAL A 95 -0.69 -12.55 -9.36
C VAL A 95 0.37 -12.33 -10.44
N VAL A 96 1.03 -13.40 -10.88
CA VAL A 96 2.04 -13.34 -11.95
C VAL A 96 1.44 -12.84 -13.25
N ALA A 97 0.21 -13.25 -13.60
CA ALA A 97 -0.49 -12.74 -14.77
C ALA A 97 -0.81 -11.24 -14.65
N ALA A 98 -1.23 -10.77 -13.47
CA ALA A 98 -1.50 -9.35 -13.22
C ALA A 98 -0.23 -8.50 -13.34
N LEU A 99 0.87 -8.96 -12.75
CA LEU A 99 2.15 -8.25 -12.74
C LEU A 99 2.99 -8.47 -14.00
N GLY A 100 2.58 -9.36 -14.91
CA GLY A 100 3.35 -9.82 -16.07
C GLY A 100 4.13 -8.71 -16.79
N PRO A 101 3.47 -7.70 -17.37
CA PRO A 101 4.14 -6.59 -18.06
C PRO A 101 4.95 -5.66 -17.15
N LEU A 102 4.63 -5.60 -15.85
CA LEU A 102 5.37 -4.79 -14.88
C LEU A 102 6.67 -5.44 -14.42
N LEU A 103 6.77 -6.78 -14.55
CA LEU A 103 7.96 -7.55 -14.21
C LEU A 103 9.11 -7.33 -15.21
N GLU A 104 8.87 -6.62 -16.32
CA GLU A 104 9.91 -6.15 -17.25
C GLU A 104 10.62 -4.88 -16.76
N ARG A 105 10.16 -4.29 -15.65
CA ARG A 105 10.78 -3.14 -15.00
C ARG A 105 11.55 -3.60 -13.76
N PRO A 106 12.60 -2.85 -13.35
CA PRO A 106 13.19 -3.02 -12.03
C PRO A 106 12.10 -3.02 -10.96
N GLY A 107 12.23 -3.91 -9.97
CA GLY A 107 11.23 -4.01 -8.93
C GLY A 107 11.77 -4.39 -7.57
N LEU A 108 11.06 -3.93 -6.54
CA LEU A 108 11.30 -4.24 -5.15
C LEU A 108 10.03 -4.80 -4.53
N PHE A 109 10.17 -5.74 -3.59
CA PHE A 109 9.03 -6.17 -2.81
C PHE A 109 9.35 -6.57 -1.37
N VAL A 110 8.30 -6.54 -0.55
CA VAL A 110 8.23 -7.18 0.77
C VAL A 110 6.92 -7.97 0.86
N PHE A 111 6.81 -8.86 1.83
CA PHE A 111 5.60 -9.65 2.06
C PHE A 111 4.68 -9.05 3.11
N GLY A 112 3.39 -9.38 2.99
CA GLY A 112 2.36 -9.10 3.98
C GLY A 112 1.76 -10.39 4.55
N SER A 113 1.00 -10.27 5.65
CA SER A 113 0.40 -11.41 6.35
C SER A 113 -0.45 -12.32 5.48
N ASN A 114 -1.16 -11.77 4.50
CA ASN A 114 -2.02 -12.53 3.59
C ASN A 114 -1.25 -13.17 2.44
N ASP A 115 0.05 -12.90 2.28
CA ASP A 115 0.91 -13.75 1.46
C ASP A 115 1.19 -15.08 2.16
N TYR A 116 1.40 -15.06 3.47
CA TYR A 116 1.70 -16.26 4.26
C TYR A 116 0.47 -17.11 4.58
N PHE A 117 -0.66 -16.47 4.89
CA PHE A 117 -1.85 -17.15 5.43
C PHE A 117 -3.12 -16.77 4.69
N GLY A 118 -3.95 -17.77 4.45
CA GLY A 118 -5.24 -17.62 3.79
C GLY A 118 -6.24 -16.83 4.62
N PRO A 119 -7.24 -16.21 3.96
CA PRO A 119 -8.29 -15.50 4.66
C PRO A 119 -9.17 -16.50 5.43
N THR A 120 -9.70 -16.07 6.57
CA THR A 120 -10.68 -16.83 7.36
C THR A 120 -11.99 -16.05 7.46
N PRO A 121 -13.15 -16.72 7.59
CA PRO A 121 -14.39 -16.06 7.96
C PRO A 121 -14.21 -15.26 9.26
N LYS A 122 -14.64 -14.00 9.26
CA LYS A 122 -14.60 -13.12 10.44
C LYS A 122 -15.96 -12.47 10.60
N ASN A 123 -16.37 -12.23 11.85
CA ASN A 123 -17.57 -11.45 12.13
C ASN A 123 -17.36 -10.02 11.58
N PRO A 124 -18.23 -9.50 10.70
CA PRO A 124 -18.08 -8.16 10.12
C PRO A 124 -18.00 -7.04 11.16
N LEU A 125 -18.70 -7.18 12.30
CA LEU A 125 -18.66 -6.20 13.40
C LEU A 125 -17.27 -6.07 14.04
N ARG A 126 -16.44 -7.10 13.87
CA ARG A 126 -15.05 -7.13 14.34
C ARG A 126 -14.16 -6.14 13.57
N TYR A 127 -14.59 -5.69 12.38
CA TYR A 127 -13.89 -4.68 11.60
C TYR A 127 -13.72 -3.35 12.36
N LEU A 128 -14.71 -2.97 13.18
CA LEU A 128 -14.71 -1.71 13.93
C LEU A 128 -13.92 -1.79 15.25
N ARG A 129 -13.35 -2.95 15.59
CA ARG A 129 -12.64 -3.16 16.85
C ARG A 129 -11.27 -3.76 16.60
N ARG A 130 -10.23 -3.11 17.14
CA ARG A 130 -8.90 -3.70 17.20
C ARG A 130 -8.96 -4.95 18.07
N THR A 131 -8.46 -6.07 17.55
CA THR A 131 -8.48 -7.36 18.23
C THR A 131 -7.06 -7.90 18.31
N GLU A 132 -6.65 -8.32 19.50
CA GLU A 132 -5.30 -8.83 19.74
C GLU A 132 -5.15 -10.30 19.30
N ARG A 133 -6.25 -11.06 19.30
CA ARG A 133 -6.25 -12.48 18.94
C ARG A 133 -6.37 -12.67 17.42
N ARG A 134 -5.24 -12.98 16.79
CA ARG A 134 -5.16 -13.25 15.35
C ARG A 134 -5.57 -14.69 15.06
N ILE A 135 -6.35 -14.87 14.00
CA ILE A 135 -6.73 -16.18 13.48
C ILE A 135 -6.14 -16.25 12.08
N HIS A 136 -5.20 -17.16 11.89
CA HIS A 136 -4.56 -17.42 10.61
C HIS A 136 -5.31 -18.54 9.90
N GLY A 137 -5.54 -18.39 8.60
CA GLY A 137 -6.02 -19.48 7.77
C GLY A 137 -4.88 -20.41 7.34
N GLU A 138 -5.18 -21.26 6.37
CA GLU A 138 -4.21 -22.19 5.81
C GLU A 138 -2.98 -21.47 5.25
N PRO A 139 -1.76 -22.04 5.42
CA PRO A 139 -0.57 -21.52 4.78
C PRO A 139 -0.74 -21.40 3.26
N LEU A 140 -0.26 -20.30 2.70
CA LEU A 140 -0.31 -20.00 1.27
C LEU A 140 1.07 -20.18 0.61
N PRO A 141 1.11 -20.40 -0.72
CA PRO A 141 2.35 -20.66 -1.46
C PRO A 141 3.16 -19.37 -1.72
N TRP A 142 3.50 -18.62 -0.67
CA TRP A 142 4.28 -17.39 -0.75
C TRP A 142 5.69 -17.62 -1.31
N ARG A 143 6.27 -18.82 -1.11
CA ARG A 143 7.58 -19.19 -1.65
C ARG A 143 7.56 -19.28 -3.17
N ASP A 144 6.48 -19.81 -3.74
CA ASP A 144 6.30 -19.90 -5.19
C ASP A 144 6.11 -18.50 -5.78
N LEU A 145 5.36 -17.63 -5.08
CA LEU A 145 5.27 -16.21 -5.46
C LEU A 145 6.64 -15.53 -5.42
N ARG A 146 7.39 -15.72 -4.33
CA ARG A 146 8.75 -15.19 -4.19
C ARG A 146 9.64 -15.61 -5.34
N ALA A 147 9.68 -16.91 -5.65
CA ALA A 147 10.48 -17.46 -6.74
C ALA A 147 10.09 -16.80 -8.07
N ALA A 148 8.79 -16.70 -8.37
CA ALA A 148 8.31 -16.09 -9.61
C ALA A 148 8.67 -14.59 -9.77
N LEU A 149 8.72 -13.83 -8.67
CA LEU A 149 9.16 -12.42 -8.69
C LEU A 149 10.68 -12.31 -8.87
N VAL A 150 11.45 -13.07 -8.10
CA VAL A 150 12.92 -13.06 -8.15
C VAL A 150 13.47 -13.57 -9.48
N GLU A 151 12.87 -14.63 -10.04
CA GLU A 151 13.24 -15.16 -11.36
C GLU A 151 13.07 -14.15 -12.50
N ARG A 152 12.30 -13.09 -12.28
CA ARG A 152 12.09 -11.97 -13.22
C ARG A 152 12.89 -10.72 -12.84
N GLY A 153 13.84 -10.84 -11.92
CA GLY A 153 14.78 -9.78 -11.57
C GLY A 153 14.25 -8.75 -10.56
N TRP A 154 13.11 -9.02 -9.90
CA TRP A 154 12.71 -8.21 -8.75
C TRP A 154 13.49 -8.60 -7.51
N GLU A 155 13.88 -7.60 -6.73
CA GLU A 155 14.65 -7.77 -5.50
C GLU A 155 13.72 -7.93 -4.29
N ASP A 156 13.97 -8.97 -3.50
CA ASP A 156 13.31 -9.18 -2.21
C ASP A 156 13.99 -8.33 -1.15
N ALA A 157 13.34 -7.24 -0.74
CA ALA A 157 13.86 -6.33 0.27
C ALA A 157 13.63 -6.83 1.70
N THR A 158 12.93 -7.95 1.90
CA THR A 158 12.57 -8.46 3.22
C THR A 158 13.83 -8.76 4.05
N HIS A 159 14.04 -7.97 5.10
CA HIS A 159 15.23 -7.99 5.97
C HIS A 159 16.57 -7.85 5.24
N SER A 160 16.54 -7.24 4.06
CA SER A 160 17.70 -7.12 3.18
C SER A 160 17.89 -5.67 2.77
N ARG A 161 19.15 -5.28 2.60
CA ARG A 161 19.52 -4.01 1.99
C ARG A 161 19.90 -4.25 0.55
N VAL A 162 19.29 -3.50 -0.35
CA VAL A 162 19.47 -3.63 -1.79
C VAL A 162 19.81 -2.27 -2.37
N THR A 163 20.69 -2.26 -3.38
CA THR A 163 21.02 -1.04 -4.11
C THR A 163 20.76 -1.28 -5.58
N LEU A 164 20.01 -0.36 -6.18
CA LEU A 164 19.65 -0.37 -7.59
C LEU A 164 20.10 0.95 -8.21
N ASP A 165 20.53 0.89 -9.46
CA ASP A 165 20.60 2.07 -10.32
C ASP A 165 19.34 2.09 -11.19
N VAL A 166 18.51 3.13 -11.03
CA VAL A 166 17.28 3.29 -11.81
C VAL A 166 17.39 4.56 -12.64
N ASP A 167 17.89 4.37 -13.86
CA ASP A 167 18.09 5.44 -14.85
C ASP A 167 18.93 6.58 -14.24
N GLY A 168 20.11 6.21 -13.70
CA GLY A 168 21.10 7.14 -13.14
C GLY A 168 20.82 7.62 -11.72
N ILE A 169 19.74 7.15 -11.07
CA ILE A 169 19.44 7.40 -9.66
C ILE A 169 19.84 6.18 -8.85
N ARG A 170 20.79 6.33 -7.93
CA ARG A 170 21.17 5.27 -7.01
C ARG A 170 20.16 5.18 -5.86
N VAL A 171 19.29 4.18 -5.95
CA VAL A 171 18.29 3.86 -4.93
C VAL A 171 18.88 2.87 -3.95
N ALA A 172 19.04 3.27 -2.69
CA ALA A 172 19.36 2.37 -1.60
C ALA A 172 18.08 2.04 -0.84
N ALA A 173 17.62 0.80 -0.95
CA ALA A 173 16.39 0.34 -0.35
C ALA A 173 16.64 -0.70 0.75
N ALA A 174 15.75 -0.74 1.73
CA ALA A 174 15.67 -1.87 2.65
C ALA A 174 14.22 -2.10 3.07
N GLY A 175 13.90 -3.35 3.36
CA GLY A 175 12.56 -3.74 3.75
C GLY A 175 12.54 -4.52 5.05
N VAL A 176 11.38 -4.50 5.69
CA VAL A 176 11.02 -5.42 6.76
C VAL A 176 9.86 -6.29 6.32
N ASP A 177 9.76 -7.47 6.92
CA ASP A 177 8.57 -8.32 6.81
C ASP A 177 7.40 -7.72 7.61
N ASP A 178 6.25 -8.38 7.65
CA ASP A 178 5.01 -7.81 8.18
C ASP A 178 5.05 -7.56 9.71
N PRO A 179 4.98 -6.29 10.15
CA PRO A 179 4.85 -5.94 11.57
C PRO A 179 3.57 -6.46 12.22
N HIS A 180 2.53 -6.71 11.42
CA HIS A 180 1.27 -7.30 11.87
C HIS A 180 1.41 -8.78 12.23
N LEU A 181 2.48 -9.46 11.79
CA LEU A 181 2.86 -10.79 12.27
C LEU A 181 4.01 -10.76 13.26
N SER A 182 4.52 -9.56 13.60
CA SER A 182 5.74 -9.38 14.40
C SER A 182 6.96 -10.06 13.76
N LEU A 183 7.00 -10.10 12.41
CA LEU A 183 8.10 -10.68 11.65
C LEU A 183 9.14 -9.66 11.20
N ASP A 184 8.86 -8.37 11.37
CA ASP A 184 9.56 -7.22 10.79
C ASP A 184 11.05 -7.09 11.11
N ARG A 185 11.53 -7.64 12.23
CA ARG A 185 12.96 -7.77 12.58
C ARG A 185 13.87 -6.64 12.04
N TYR A 186 13.52 -5.40 12.39
CA TYR A 186 14.24 -4.21 11.91
C TYR A 186 15.75 -4.24 12.22
N ASP A 187 16.14 -4.94 13.30
CA ASP A 187 17.53 -5.20 13.69
C ASP A 187 18.40 -5.74 12.55
N ARG A 188 17.81 -6.44 11.57
CA ARG A 188 18.51 -7.01 10.41
C ARG A 188 18.95 -5.97 9.39
N ILE A 189 18.32 -4.80 9.39
CA ILE A 189 18.60 -3.72 8.44
C ILE A 189 19.00 -2.41 9.15
N ALA A 190 19.24 -2.43 10.47
CA ALA A 190 19.52 -1.25 11.27
C ALA A 190 20.89 -0.61 10.97
N GLY A 191 20.99 0.72 11.08
CA GLY A 191 22.20 1.50 10.81
C GLY A 191 22.16 2.29 9.51
N GLY A 192 20.97 2.41 8.90
CA GLY A 192 20.70 3.23 7.72
C GLY A 192 21.27 2.71 6.39
N PRO A 193 20.76 3.21 5.25
CA PRO A 193 21.08 2.71 3.91
C PRO A 193 22.43 3.24 3.36
N GLY A 194 23.27 3.84 4.21
CA GLY A 194 24.54 4.46 3.82
C GLY A 194 24.42 5.88 3.27
N THR A 195 25.56 6.54 3.06
CA THR A 195 25.63 7.95 2.63
C THR A 195 25.66 8.12 1.11
N ASN A 196 26.03 7.09 0.35
CA ASN A 196 26.20 7.13 -1.10
C ASN A 196 24.94 6.67 -1.84
N ALA A 197 23.81 7.35 -1.61
CA ALA A 197 22.53 7.08 -2.25
C ALA A 197 21.83 8.39 -2.61
N ASP A 198 21.21 8.43 -3.79
CA ASP A 198 20.38 9.54 -4.22
C ASP A 198 18.97 9.44 -3.60
N LEU A 199 18.48 8.22 -3.40
CA LEU A 199 17.19 7.95 -2.75
C LEU A 199 17.32 6.82 -1.73
N ARG A 200 16.91 7.09 -0.49
CA ARG A 200 16.83 6.10 0.60
C ARG A 200 15.40 5.63 0.79
N LEU A 201 15.10 4.41 0.39
CA LEU A 201 13.73 3.88 0.28
C LEU A 201 13.47 2.76 1.31
N GLY A 202 12.52 2.97 2.22
CA GLY A 202 12.08 1.97 3.20
C GLY A 202 10.82 1.23 2.73
N LEU A 203 10.77 -0.08 2.92
CA LEU A 203 9.59 -0.90 2.60
C LEU A 203 9.08 -1.61 3.85
N THR A 204 7.77 -1.56 4.08
CA THR A 204 7.09 -2.37 5.11
C THR A 204 5.68 -2.66 4.62
N HIS A 205 5.13 -3.84 4.90
CA HIS A 205 3.73 -4.07 4.58
C HIS A 205 2.80 -3.21 5.47
N SER A 206 2.92 -3.36 6.79
CA SER A 206 2.12 -2.60 7.75
C SER A 206 2.88 -1.35 8.25
N PRO A 207 2.27 -0.15 8.22
CA PRO A 207 2.91 1.09 8.66
C PRO A 207 2.83 1.26 10.19
N GLU A 208 3.37 0.31 10.95
CA GLU A 208 3.39 0.40 12.42
C GLU A 208 4.37 1.48 12.90
N PRO A 209 3.97 2.39 13.82
CA PRO A 209 4.81 3.51 14.26
C PRO A 209 6.22 3.13 14.66
N ARG A 210 6.40 2.03 15.42
CA ARG A 210 7.72 1.55 15.85
C ARG A 210 8.69 1.24 14.69
N VAL A 211 8.17 0.81 13.55
CA VAL A 211 8.97 0.51 12.34
C VAL A 211 9.24 1.80 11.57
N LEU A 212 8.22 2.66 11.46
CA LEU A 212 8.36 3.97 10.81
C LEU A 212 9.35 4.87 11.55
N ASP A 213 9.33 4.86 12.88
CA ASP A 213 10.26 5.57 13.75
C ASP A 213 11.69 5.10 13.51
N ALA A 214 11.90 3.78 13.37
CA ALA A 214 13.21 3.22 13.08
C ALA A 214 13.71 3.65 11.68
N PHE A 215 12.89 3.56 10.63
CA PHE A 215 13.23 4.08 9.30
C PHE A 215 13.54 5.58 9.31
N ALA A 216 12.76 6.38 10.05
CA ALA A 216 13.01 7.81 10.14
C ALA A 216 14.30 8.13 10.91
N ALA A 217 14.58 7.41 11.99
CA ALA A 217 15.82 7.54 12.75
C ALA A 217 17.05 7.17 11.91
N ASP A 218 16.94 6.14 11.07
CA ASP A 218 17.98 5.69 10.14
C ASP A 218 18.11 6.57 8.87
N GLY A 219 17.30 7.63 8.76
CA GLY A 219 17.44 8.65 7.73
C GLY A 219 16.88 8.28 6.36
N TYR A 220 15.88 7.40 6.31
CA TYR A 220 15.19 7.09 5.04
C TYR A 220 14.36 8.28 4.54
N ASP A 221 14.42 8.56 3.24
CA ASP A 221 13.77 9.72 2.62
C ASP A 221 12.28 9.44 2.37
N LEU A 222 11.95 8.20 2.00
CA LEU A 222 10.59 7.74 1.70
C LEU A 222 10.39 6.32 2.23
N VAL A 223 9.27 6.09 2.91
CA VAL A 223 8.79 4.75 3.29
C VAL A 223 7.50 4.44 2.55
N LEU A 224 7.44 3.28 1.90
CA LEU A 224 6.27 2.78 1.20
C LEU A 224 5.62 1.65 2.00
N ALA A 225 4.30 1.73 2.19
CA ALA A 225 3.53 0.73 2.92
C ALA A 225 2.11 0.49 2.35
N GLY A 226 1.49 -0.60 2.80
CA GLY A 226 0.13 -1.03 2.46
C GLY A 226 -0.74 -1.25 3.70
N HIS A 227 -1.43 -2.39 3.75
CA HIS A 227 -2.15 -2.97 4.91
C HIS A 227 -3.43 -2.25 5.35
N THR A 228 -3.45 -0.91 5.31
CA THR A 228 -4.57 -0.13 5.86
C THR A 228 -5.83 -0.20 5.00
N HIS A 229 -5.70 -0.58 3.72
CA HIS A 229 -6.73 -0.50 2.70
C HIS A 229 -7.37 0.91 2.55
N GLY A 230 -6.66 1.96 2.95
CA GLY A 230 -7.21 3.32 3.05
C GLY A 230 -8.32 3.46 4.09
N GLY A 231 -8.42 2.47 4.98
CA GLY A 231 -9.45 2.30 5.97
C GLY A 231 -10.73 1.64 5.46
N GLN A 232 -10.75 1.15 4.20
CA GLN A 232 -11.78 0.37 3.48
C GLN A 232 -13.22 0.93 3.48
N LEU A 233 -13.73 1.34 4.64
CA LEU A 233 -14.95 2.10 4.88
C LEU A 233 -14.58 3.50 5.39
N ARG A 234 -14.95 4.51 4.62
CA ARG A 234 -14.71 5.92 4.95
C ARG A 234 -16.03 6.67 5.05
N VAL A 235 -16.05 7.68 5.90
CA VAL A 235 -17.15 8.65 5.95
C VAL A 235 -16.76 9.83 5.07
N PRO A 236 -17.55 10.18 4.03
CA PRO A 236 -17.28 11.35 3.20
C PRO A 236 -17.06 12.61 4.04
N GLY A 237 -15.99 13.36 3.77
CA GLY A 237 -15.61 14.55 4.53
C GLY A 237 -14.88 14.31 5.86
N ILE A 238 -14.89 13.09 6.41
CA ILE A 238 -14.23 12.76 7.70
C ILE A 238 -13.03 11.83 7.49
N GLY A 239 -13.16 10.83 6.60
CA GLY A 239 -12.09 9.88 6.29
C GLY A 239 -12.31 8.49 6.88
N ALA A 240 -11.20 7.76 7.10
CA ALA A 240 -11.22 6.36 7.54
C ALA A 240 -11.85 6.17 8.92
N LEU A 241 -12.64 5.10 9.07
CA LEU A 241 -13.15 4.69 10.38
C LEU A 241 -12.05 4.05 11.23
N VAL A 242 -11.23 3.20 10.61
CA VAL A 242 -10.14 2.43 11.24
C VAL A 242 -8.97 2.28 10.26
N THR A 243 -7.78 1.96 10.78
CA THR A 243 -6.56 1.67 9.99
C THR A 243 -6.07 0.23 10.16
N ASN A 244 -6.60 -0.50 11.15
CA ASN A 244 -6.19 -1.85 11.54
C ASN A 244 -4.68 -2.00 11.87
N CYS A 245 -4.02 -0.92 12.27
CA CYS A 245 -2.64 -0.88 12.76
C CYS A 245 -2.48 0.27 13.78
N GLY A 246 -1.28 0.53 14.27
CA GLY A 246 -0.97 1.68 15.14
C GLY A 246 -1.00 3.05 14.47
N LEU A 247 -1.17 3.13 13.14
CA LEU A 247 -1.21 4.39 12.40
C LEU A 247 -2.51 5.17 12.65
N ASP A 248 -2.43 6.49 12.72
CA ASP A 248 -3.62 7.34 12.79
C ASP A 248 -4.41 7.35 11.47
N ARG A 249 -5.70 7.68 11.57
CA ARG A 249 -6.64 7.59 10.45
C ARG A 249 -6.41 8.62 9.35
N SER A 250 -5.72 9.72 9.63
CA SER A 250 -5.45 10.76 8.63
C SER A 250 -4.40 10.30 7.62
N ARG A 251 -3.53 9.38 8.01
CA ARG A 251 -2.47 8.79 7.16
C ARG A 251 -2.83 7.40 6.63
N ALA A 252 -4.10 7.04 6.65
CA ALA A 252 -4.57 5.72 6.20
C ALA A 252 -4.31 5.45 4.71
N ARG A 253 -4.18 6.47 3.85
CA ARG A 253 -3.76 6.33 2.44
C ARG A 253 -3.07 7.59 1.95
N GLY A 254 -2.35 7.48 0.84
CA GLY A 254 -1.67 8.58 0.17
C GLY A 254 -0.36 8.97 0.84
N ALA A 255 0.20 10.08 0.37
CA ALA A 255 1.46 10.62 0.87
C ALA A 255 1.25 11.51 2.11
N SER A 256 2.16 11.39 3.07
CA SER A 256 2.20 12.15 4.31
C SER A 256 3.63 12.26 4.83
N ARG A 257 3.84 13.03 5.90
CA ARG A 257 5.12 13.10 6.61
C ARG A 257 5.16 12.11 7.78
N TRP A 258 6.34 11.56 8.04
CA TRP A 258 6.67 10.87 9.27
C TRP A 258 7.95 11.48 9.87
N GLY A 259 7.84 12.08 11.05
CA GLY A 259 8.92 12.90 11.60
C GLY A 259 9.22 14.15 10.75
N ALA A 260 10.44 14.65 10.84
CA ALA A 260 10.83 15.92 10.22
C ALA A 260 11.21 15.78 8.72
N HIS A 261 11.84 14.67 8.34
CA HIS A 261 12.43 14.48 7.02
C HIS A 261 11.74 13.42 6.16
N THR A 262 11.34 12.31 6.77
CA THR A 262 10.84 11.15 6.03
C THR A 262 9.43 11.38 5.48
N TRP A 263 9.23 11.03 4.22
CA TRP A 263 7.91 10.87 3.63
C TRP A 263 7.40 9.45 3.86
N LEU A 264 6.09 9.32 4.06
CA LEU A 264 5.39 8.06 4.14
C LEU A 264 4.33 8.06 3.04
N HIS A 265 4.30 7.01 2.21
CA HIS A 265 3.16 6.76 1.35
C HIS A 265 2.51 5.42 1.69
N VAL A 266 1.23 5.47 2.06
CA VAL A 266 0.41 4.28 2.33
C VAL A 266 -0.53 4.04 1.17
N SER A 267 -0.46 2.87 0.53
CA SER A 267 -1.40 2.48 -0.52
C SER A 267 -2.75 2.06 0.07
N ALA A 268 -3.88 2.47 -0.52
CA ALA A 268 -5.18 1.90 -0.15
C ALA A 268 -5.43 0.50 -0.74
N GLY A 269 -4.49 -0.02 -1.54
CA GLY A 269 -4.49 -1.38 -2.04
C GLY A 269 -5.58 -1.70 -3.06
N LEU A 270 -5.39 -2.77 -3.83
CA LEU A 270 -6.30 -3.16 -4.91
C LEU A 270 -7.34 -4.22 -4.52
N GLY A 271 -7.11 -4.89 -3.40
CA GLY A 271 -7.88 -6.03 -2.96
C GLY A 271 -8.76 -5.75 -1.75
N THR A 272 -9.46 -6.81 -1.34
CA THR A 272 -10.22 -6.90 -0.11
C THR A 272 -10.16 -8.36 0.32
N SER A 273 -10.24 -8.64 1.62
CA SER A 273 -10.49 -10.00 2.07
C SER A 273 -11.73 -10.59 1.38
N PRO A 274 -11.71 -11.85 0.89
CA PRO A 274 -12.87 -12.50 0.31
C PRO A 274 -14.10 -12.56 1.25
N PHE A 275 -13.87 -12.50 2.58
CA PHE A 275 -14.93 -12.52 3.59
C PHE A 275 -15.41 -11.13 4.02
N ALA A 276 -14.76 -10.07 3.57
CA ALA A 276 -15.22 -8.69 3.77
C ALA A 276 -15.07 -7.86 2.47
N PRO A 277 -15.74 -8.25 1.37
CA PRO A 277 -15.54 -7.64 0.05
C PRO A 277 -16.35 -6.35 -0.10
N VAL A 278 -16.12 -5.36 0.75
CA VAL A 278 -16.85 -4.08 0.76
C VAL A 278 -15.87 -2.93 0.79
N ARG A 279 -16.06 -1.92 -0.07
CA ARG A 279 -15.32 -0.65 -0.03
C ARG A 279 -16.30 0.50 -0.16
N PHE A 280 -16.20 1.51 0.70
CA PHE A 280 -17.09 2.67 0.65
C PHE A 280 -16.31 3.97 0.83
N ALA A 281 -16.48 4.91 -0.13
CA ALA A 281 -15.68 6.13 -0.27
C ALA A 281 -14.15 5.87 -0.26
N CYS A 282 -13.74 4.68 -0.67
CA CYS A 282 -12.38 4.18 -0.67
C CYS A 282 -12.17 3.16 -1.79
N PRO A 283 -12.27 3.61 -3.07
CA PRO A 283 -12.07 2.72 -4.20
C PRO A 283 -10.68 2.06 -4.13
N PRO A 284 -10.51 0.82 -4.63
CA PRO A 284 -9.21 0.19 -4.70
C PRO A 284 -8.26 0.96 -5.62
N GLU A 285 -6.98 1.02 -5.25
CA GLU A 285 -6.02 1.88 -5.94
C GLU A 285 -4.63 1.27 -6.12
N ALA A 286 -3.95 1.73 -7.16
CA ALA A 286 -2.49 1.74 -7.26
C ALA A 286 -2.02 3.19 -7.32
N SER A 287 -0.78 3.46 -6.91
CA SER A 287 -0.22 4.81 -6.88
C SER A 287 0.97 4.94 -7.81
N LEU A 288 0.97 5.96 -8.66
CA LEU A 288 2.15 6.41 -9.40
C LEU A 288 2.76 7.62 -8.67
N LEU A 289 3.93 7.41 -8.09
CA LEU A 289 4.68 8.44 -7.38
C LEU A 289 5.73 9.02 -8.30
N THR A 290 5.71 10.34 -8.49
CA THR A 290 6.77 11.06 -9.20
C THR A 290 7.69 11.72 -8.17
N LEU A 291 8.86 11.14 -7.97
CA LEU A 291 9.86 11.70 -7.09
C LEU A 291 10.65 12.77 -7.83
N VAL A 292 10.82 13.93 -7.22
CA VAL A 292 11.46 15.11 -7.83
C VAL A 292 12.47 15.73 -6.86
N PRO A 293 13.39 16.57 -7.37
CA PRO A 293 14.17 17.43 -6.50
C PRO A 293 13.31 18.44 -5.73
N PRO A 294 13.75 18.94 -4.58
CA PRO A 294 13.07 20.03 -3.89
C PRO A 294 13.08 21.32 -4.74
N PRO A 295 12.04 22.18 -4.61
CA PRO A 295 12.01 23.46 -5.31
C PRO A 295 13.22 24.32 -4.96
N ILE A 296 13.82 24.96 -5.98
CA ILE A 296 14.93 25.90 -5.82
C ILE A 296 14.48 27.05 -4.90
N GLY A 297 15.15 27.24 -3.76
CA GLY A 297 14.85 28.30 -2.77
C GLY A 297 14.29 27.83 -1.41
N SER A 298 14.10 26.52 -1.21
CA SER A 298 13.58 25.95 0.05
C SER A 298 14.64 25.75 1.16
N GLN A 299 15.92 26.02 0.87
CA GLN A 299 17.01 25.99 1.85
C GLN A 299 16.98 27.28 2.68
N GLY A 300 16.26 27.28 3.81
CA GLY A 300 16.31 28.39 4.78
C GLY A 300 15.04 28.65 5.60
N GLN A 301 13.91 28.03 5.26
CA GLN A 301 12.70 28.17 6.06
C GLN A 301 12.40 26.91 6.88
N LYS A 302 12.56 27.01 8.20
CA LYS A 302 11.74 26.25 9.16
C LYS A 302 10.29 26.72 8.99
N THR A 303 9.64 26.32 7.93
CA THR A 303 8.20 26.49 7.78
C THR A 303 7.63 25.16 7.37
N THR A 304 6.61 24.75 8.11
CA THR A 304 5.59 23.82 7.63
C THR A 304 4.87 24.53 6.49
N PRO A 305 4.95 24.02 5.25
CA PRO A 305 3.74 23.94 4.43
C PRO A 305 3.71 22.59 3.69
N ALA A 306 2.60 22.04 3.23
CA ALA A 306 1.20 22.39 3.27
C ALA A 306 0.44 21.06 3.39
N SER A 307 -0.85 21.13 3.67
CA SER A 307 -1.74 19.96 3.58
C SER A 307 -1.47 19.19 2.29
N ALA A 308 -1.04 17.93 2.42
CA ALA A 308 -1.32 16.92 1.40
C ALA A 308 -2.81 17.05 1.09
N ALA A 309 -3.17 17.17 -0.18
CA ALA A 309 -4.55 17.34 -0.60
C ALA A 309 -5.40 16.35 0.20
N ALA A 310 -6.20 16.90 1.11
CA ALA A 310 -7.19 16.10 1.81
C ALA A 310 -8.13 15.64 0.72
N ASP A 311 -7.99 14.38 0.31
CA ASP A 311 -9.00 13.66 -0.45
C ASP A 311 -10.30 13.70 0.36
N VAL A 312 -11.05 14.78 0.18
CA VAL A 312 -12.47 14.87 0.48
C VAL A 312 -13.16 14.68 -0.87
N GLY A 313 -13.42 13.41 -1.15
CA GLY A 313 -14.09 12.89 -2.34
C GLY A 313 -14.10 11.38 -2.31
#